data_AF-A0A9W9ZFR5-F1
#
_entry.id   AF-A0A9W9ZFR5-F1
#
_cell.length_a   1.000
_cell.length_b   1.000
_cell.length_c   1.000
_cell.angle_alpha   90.00
_cell.angle_beta   90.00
_cell.angle_gamma   90.00
#
_symmetry.space_group_name_H-M   'P 1'
#
loop_
_entity.id
_entity.type
_entity.pdbx_description
1 polymer ?
#
loop_
_entity_poly.entity_id
_entity_poly.type
_entity_poly.pdbx_seq_one_letter_code
_entity_poly.pdbx_strand_id
1 'polypeptide(L)'
;MKTYNDFMMSELSPKLPCDSDEIRKCHNAAFARLESCFVLETAGLSTNTVEECFIQLKISMDETLEEWYTKNANSTRDSCNAVIENLRKQHLDPDINDAYDRFKEDYERFAIGAQDVIAKVFFDLQLKLNDDMKQFTTRLKSLKDYDKKLALEKAARAFQEQETERIKEEQSRLQQEAENRRNEMAHLIEKQNAEKQRFGQKMKNMADGHQEQMENMNKANEKTLKDEKGKADEEIQKLNQELLDEKEENGRNLREVQEMYANAPAPGPAPCYGQASFASPNTGGCRKVSLESKSASRKPQAEIMYQRTETARLWQQNSERKQRELEAVQSAKFHEGLLNTIAVGSAVVGAAACAAFPPAAPIIATCAAIVSFGAFLIGNVFN
;
A
#
# COMPACT_ATOMS: atom_id res chain seq x y z
N MET A 1 70.14 -13.88 -52.63
CA MET A 1 69.35 -14.14 -51.40
C MET A 1 70.13 -13.89 -50.10
N LYS A 2 71.21 -14.62 -49.81
CA LYS A 2 71.95 -14.48 -48.53
C LYS A 2 72.39 -13.04 -48.21
N THR A 3 73.02 -12.36 -49.16
CA THR A 3 73.47 -10.96 -49.03
C THR A 3 72.34 -9.99 -48.68
N TYR A 4 71.15 -10.20 -49.25
CA TYR A 4 69.97 -9.38 -48.96
C TYR A 4 69.46 -9.63 -47.54
N ASN A 5 69.32 -10.90 -47.15
CA ASN A 5 68.83 -11.26 -45.81
C ASN A 5 69.77 -10.77 -44.71
N ASP A 6 71.09 -10.96 -44.88
CA ASP A 6 72.09 -10.50 -43.91
C ASP A 6 72.04 -8.97 -43.74
N PHE A 7 71.83 -8.23 -44.84
CA PHE A 7 71.69 -6.78 -44.80
C PHE A 7 70.38 -6.36 -44.12
N MET A 8 69.23 -6.92 -44.51
CA MET A 8 67.93 -6.60 -43.91
C MET A 8 67.92 -6.90 -42.41
N MET A 9 68.46 -8.06 -42.01
CA MET A 9 68.54 -8.46 -40.61
C MET A 9 69.42 -7.53 -39.77
N SER A 10 70.59 -7.15 -40.26
CA SER A 10 71.50 -6.26 -39.52
C SER A 10 70.96 -4.84 -39.37
N GLU A 11 70.30 -4.31 -40.40
CA GLU A 11 69.79 -2.93 -40.38
C GLU A 11 68.43 -2.77 -39.69
N LEU A 12 67.50 -3.72 -39.85
CA LEU A 12 66.13 -3.59 -39.33
C LEU A 12 65.93 -4.24 -37.97
N SER A 13 66.56 -5.38 -37.68
CA SER A 13 66.34 -6.08 -36.41
C SER A 13 66.54 -5.23 -35.15
N PRO A 14 67.54 -4.32 -35.05
CA PRO A 14 67.71 -3.48 -33.87
C PRO A 14 66.77 -2.25 -33.83
N LYS A 15 66.09 -1.94 -34.94
CA LYS A 15 65.25 -0.73 -35.08
C LYS A 15 63.76 -1.01 -34.96
N LEU A 16 63.33 -2.28 -34.93
CA LEU A 16 61.92 -2.62 -34.76
C LEU A 16 61.41 -2.26 -33.35
N PRO A 17 60.20 -1.68 -33.22
CA PRO A 17 59.30 -1.23 -34.29
C PRO A 17 59.75 0.09 -34.92
N CYS A 18 59.56 0.25 -36.23
CA CYS A 18 59.95 1.44 -37.00
C CYS A 18 58.88 1.88 -38.01
N ASP A 19 59.04 3.05 -38.62
CA ASP A 19 58.15 3.51 -39.68
C ASP A 19 58.27 2.63 -40.94
N SER A 20 57.16 2.35 -41.60
CA SER A 20 57.12 1.54 -42.83
C SER A 20 58.03 2.09 -43.93
N ASP A 21 58.25 3.40 -43.98
CA ASP A 21 59.17 4.02 -44.93
C ASP A 21 60.64 3.64 -44.67
N GLU A 22 61.03 3.33 -43.43
CA GLU A 22 62.37 2.85 -43.10
C GLU A 22 62.62 1.44 -43.62
N ILE A 23 61.62 0.56 -43.51
CA ILE A 23 61.66 -0.79 -44.08
C ILE A 23 61.81 -0.72 -45.60
N ARG A 24 61.01 0.13 -46.26
CA ARG A 24 61.10 0.33 -47.72
C ARG A 24 62.46 0.87 -48.14
N LYS A 25 63.04 1.83 -47.41
CA LYS A 25 64.39 2.35 -47.67
C LYS A 25 65.45 1.26 -47.53
N CYS A 26 65.38 0.46 -46.46
CA CYS A 26 66.31 -0.65 -46.23
C CYS A 26 66.20 -1.72 -47.32
N HIS A 27 64.97 -2.10 -47.70
CA HIS A 27 64.70 -3.03 -48.79
C HIS A 27 65.31 -2.56 -50.11
N ASN A 28 65.04 -1.31 -50.51
CA ASN A 28 65.57 -0.75 -51.76
C ASN A 28 67.11 -0.76 -51.78
N ALA A 29 67.75 -0.43 -50.65
CA ALA A 29 69.21 -0.46 -50.52
C ALA A 29 69.76 -1.90 -50.59
N ALA A 30 69.11 -2.85 -49.91
CA ALA A 30 69.47 -4.27 -49.94
C ALA A 30 69.32 -4.85 -51.35
N PHE A 31 68.22 -4.50 -52.03
CA PHE A 31 67.89 -4.97 -53.37
C PHE A 31 68.88 -4.42 -54.40
N ALA A 32 69.24 -3.14 -54.35
CA ALA A 32 70.25 -2.56 -55.24
C ALA A 32 71.62 -3.25 -55.11
N ARG A 33 72.02 -3.63 -53.88
CA ARG A 33 73.24 -4.42 -53.66
C ARG A 33 73.14 -5.81 -54.27
N LEU A 34 72.01 -6.47 -54.07
CA LEU A 34 71.74 -7.79 -54.63
C LEU A 34 71.74 -7.77 -56.16
N GLU A 35 71.12 -6.76 -56.77
CA GLU A 35 71.08 -6.56 -58.22
C GLU A 35 72.49 -6.38 -58.80
N SER A 36 73.34 -5.58 -58.14
CA SER A 36 74.74 -5.44 -58.54
C SER A 36 75.52 -6.76 -58.47
N CYS A 37 75.30 -7.59 -57.45
CA CYS A 37 75.91 -8.92 -57.35
C CYS A 37 75.37 -9.86 -58.44
N PHE A 38 74.05 -9.84 -58.68
CA PHE A 38 73.39 -10.68 -59.66
C PHE A 38 73.94 -10.42 -61.08
N VAL A 39 74.01 -9.15 -61.49
CA VAL A 39 74.56 -8.76 -62.80
C VAL A 39 76.00 -9.25 -62.98
N LEU A 40 76.83 -9.12 -61.94
CA LEU A 40 78.21 -9.60 -61.97
C LEU A 40 78.30 -11.13 -62.10
N GLU A 41 77.50 -11.86 -61.32
CA GLU A 41 77.50 -13.33 -61.28
C GLU A 41 76.91 -13.96 -62.54
N THR A 42 75.95 -13.29 -63.21
CA THR A 42 75.31 -13.79 -64.44
C THR A 42 76.00 -13.35 -65.73
N ALA A 43 77.13 -12.64 -65.63
CA ALA A 43 77.86 -12.17 -66.80
C ALA A 43 78.27 -13.34 -67.71
N GLY A 44 77.84 -13.31 -68.97
CA GLY A 44 78.14 -14.35 -69.97
C GLY A 44 77.08 -15.46 -70.10
N LEU A 45 75.99 -15.41 -69.31
CA LEU A 45 74.84 -16.30 -69.49
C LEU A 45 73.86 -15.78 -70.57
N SER A 46 72.98 -16.65 -71.04
CA SER A 46 71.90 -16.30 -71.98
C SER A 46 70.88 -15.36 -71.34
N THR A 47 70.46 -14.32 -72.07
CA THR A 47 69.53 -13.29 -71.57
C THR A 47 68.20 -13.86 -71.10
N ASN A 48 67.63 -14.84 -71.83
CA ASN A 48 66.33 -15.42 -71.49
C ASN A 48 66.34 -16.14 -70.14
N THR A 49 67.42 -16.88 -69.84
CA THR A 49 67.58 -17.59 -68.57
C THR A 49 67.82 -16.60 -67.42
N VAL A 50 68.58 -15.54 -67.67
CA VAL A 50 68.86 -14.50 -66.67
C VAL A 50 67.60 -13.72 -66.30
N GLU A 51 66.75 -13.38 -67.28
CA GLU A 51 65.47 -12.70 -67.04
C GLU A 51 64.51 -13.52 -66.16
N GLU A 52 64.35 -14.82 -66.46
CA GLU A 52 63.50 -15.70 -65.66
C GLU A 52 64.00 -15.82 -64.20
N CYS A 53 65.30 -16.01 -64.01
CA CYS A 53 65.90 -16.03 -62.67
C CYS A 53 65.73 -14.70 -61.93
N PHE A 54 65.84 -13.56 -62.64
CA PHE A 54 65.67 -12.25 -62.02
C PHE A 54 64.21 -11.98 -61.60
N ILE A 55 63.24 -12.45 -62.38
CA ILE A 55 61.82 -12.39 -62.00
C ILE A 55 61.57 -13.21 -60.74
N GLN A 56 62.06 -14.44 -60.68
CA GLN A 56 61.93 -15.27 -59.47
C GLN A 56 62.62 -14.64 -58.26
N LEU A 57 63.77 -14.00 -58.46
CA LEU A 57 64.48 -13.28 -57.41
C LEU A 57 63.62 -12.13 -56.86
N LYS A 58 63.02 -11.30 -57.74
CA LYS A 58 62.12 -10.21 -57.33
C LYS A 58 60.93 -10.71 -56.51
N ILE A 59 60.25 -11.75 -56.98
CA ILE A 59 59.12 -12.36 -56.26
C ILE A 59 59.55 -12.78 -54.85
N SER A 60 60.69 -13.46 -54.71
CA SER A 60 61.19 -13.88 -53.41
C SER A 60 61.58 -12.71 -52.48
N MET A 61 61.99 -11.57 -53.04
CA MET A 61 62.29 -10.36 -52.28
C MET A 61 61.04 -9.63 -51.81
N ASP A 62 59.99 -9.61 -52.62
CA ASP A 62 58.69 -9.08 -52.25
C ASP A 62 58.05 -9.91 -51.13
N GLU A 63 58.12 -11.25 -51.22
CA GLU A 63 57.69 -12.14 -50.14
C GLU A 63 58.43 -11.86 -48.82
N THR A 64 59.76 -11.72 -48.89
CA THR A 64 60.56 -11.39 -47.69
C THR A 64 60.23 -9.99 -47.15
N LEU A 65 59.93 -9.03 -48.03
CA LEU A 65 59.52 -7.68 -47.63
C LEU A 65 58.18 -7.70 -46.86
N GLU A 66 57.20 -8.48 -47.32
CA GLU A 66 55.92 -8.66 -46.63
C GLU A 66 56.08 -9.32 -45.26
N GLU A 67 57.02 -10.26 -45.11
CA GLU A 67 57.37 -10.83 -43.80
C GLU A 67 57.91 -9.76 -42.84
N TRP A 68 58.75 -8.84 -43.33
CA TRP A 68 59.26 -7.72 -42.53
C TRP A 68 58.16 -6.73 -42.14
N TYR A 69 57.24 -6.39 -43.05
CA TYR A 69 56.08 -5.56 -42.71
C TYR A 69 55.19 -6.22 -41.66
N THR A 70 54.93 -7.52 -41.80
CA THR A 70 54.13 -8.29 -40.82
C THR A 70 54.81 -8.32 -39.45
N LYS A 71 56.12 -8.56 -39.42
CA LYS A 71 56.92 -8.55 -38.18
C LYS A 71 56.93 -7.18 -37.52
N ASN A 72 57.08 -6.11 -38.30
CA ASN A 72 57.03 -4.74 -37.80
C ASN A 72 55.64 -4.37 -37.28
N ALA A 73 54.58 -4.76 -37.98
CA ALA A 73 53.21 -4.52 -37.54
C ALA A 73 52.91 -5.21 -36.20
N ASN A 74 53.37 -6.45 -36.01
CA ASN A 74 53.22 -7.16 -34.74
C ASN A 74 54.02 -6.49 -33.62
N SER A 75 55.29 -6.13 -33.87
CA SER A 75 56.11 -5.43 -32.88
C SER A 75 55.57 -4.05 -32.54
N THR A 76 55.02 -3.32 -33.51
CA THR A 76 54.34 -2.02 -33.33
C THR A 76 53.13 -2.19 -32.42
N ARG A 77 52.29 -3.21 -32.69
CA ARG A 77 51.11 -3.50 -31.86
C ARG A 77 51.50 -3.81 -30.41
N ASP A 78 52.51 -4.64 -30.21
CA ASP A 78 52.97 -5.01 -28.86
C ASP A 78 53.52 -3.79 -28.10
N SER A 79 54.30 -2.95 -28.78
CA SER A 79 54.81 -1.69 -28.23
C SER A 79 53.68 -0.73 -27.86
N CYS A 80 52.73 -0.49 -28.77
CA CYS A 80 51.57 0.37 -28.50
C CYS A 80 50.72 -0.15 -27.34
N ASN A 81 50.49 -1.46 -27.25
CA ASN A 81 49.76 -2.06 -26.13
C ASN A 81 50.51 -1.84 -24.81
N ALA A 82 51.84 -1.96 -24.79
CA ALA A 82 52.64 -1.68 -23.60
C ALA A 82 52.55 -0.20 -23.18
N VAL A 83 52.56 0.73 -24.15
CA VAL A 83 52.34 2.16 -23.91
C VAL A 83 50.94 2.39 -23.30
N ILE A 84 49.89 1.82 -23.89
CA ILE A 84 48.51 1.94 -23.38
C ILE A 84 48.41 1.45 -21.94
N GLU A 85 48.99 0.29 -21.62
CA GLU A 85 48.96 -0.27 -20.26
C GLU A 85 49.74 0.58 -19.25
N ASN A 86 50.84 1.22 -19.68
CA ASN A 86 51.57 2.15 -18.83
C ASN A 86 50.77 3.45 -18.61
N LEU A 87 50.22 4.04 -19.67
CA LEU A 87 49.42 5.26 -19.60
C LEU A 87 48.16 5.07 -18.75
N ARG A 88 47.51 3.91 -18.84
CA ARG A 88 46.37 3.54 -17.99
C ARG A 88 46.73 3.55 -16.49
N LYS A 89 47.95 3.15 -16.15
CA LYS A 89 48.43 3.16 -14.74
C LYS A 89 48.75 4.57 -14.27
N GLN A 90 49.20 5.44 -15.16
CA GLN A 90 49.59 6.83 -14.83
C GLN A 90 48.39 7.77 -14.74
N HIS A 91 47.43 7.64 -15.67
CA HIS A 91 46.29 8.55 -15.82
C HIS A 91 45.02 8.08 -15.07
N LEU A 92 45.19 7.43 -13.92
CA LEU A 92 44.09 6.94 -13.05
C LEU A 92 43.34 8.04 -12.29
N ASP A 93 43.57 9.31 -12.63
CA ASP A 93 42.98 10.46 -11.94
C ASP A 93 41.53 10.77 -12.37
N PRO A 94 40.71 11.35 -11.47
CA PRO A 94 39.26 11.44 -11.62
C PRO A 94 38.74 12.48 -12.64
N ASP A 95 39.61 13.31 -13.22
CA ASP A 95 39.19 14.29 -14.23
C ASP A 95 39.28 13.71 -15.65
N ILE A 96 38.19 13.08 -16.08
CA ILE A 96 38.10 12.22 -17.27
C ILE A 96 38.44 12.97 -18.56
N ASN A 97 38.05 14.25 -18.67
CA ASN A 97 38.21 15.00 -19.91
C ASN A 97 39.67 15.42 -20.13
N ASP A 98 40.27 16.06 -19.12
CA ASP A 98 41.67 16.47 -19.20
C ASP A 98 42.63 15.27 -19.18
N ALA A 99 42.21 14.14 -18.59
CA ALA A 99 42.99 12.90 -18.62
C ALA A 99 43.04 12.28 -20.02
N TYR A 100 41.95 12.36 -20.79
CA TYR A 100 41.90 11.77 -22.13
C TYR A 100 42.78 12.52 -23.13
N ASP A 101 42.75 13.85 -23.11
CA ASP A 101 43.59 14.66 -24.02
C ASP A 101 45.08 14.44 -23.73
N ARG A 102 45.47 14.42 -22.44
CA ARG A 102 46.83 14.05 -22.02
C ARG A 102 47.21 12.63 -22.41
N PHE A 103 46.31 11.67 -22.23
CA PHE A 103 46.53 10.29 -22.65
C PHE A 103 46.79 10.21 -24.16
N LYS A 104 46.02 10.94 -24.96
CA LYS A 104 46.19 10.97 -26.42
C LYS A 104 47.53 11.58 -26.80
N GLU A 105 47.88 12.74 -26.24
CA GLU A 105 49.17 13.39 -26.49
C GLU A 105 50.36 12.51 -26.09
N ASP A 106 50.29 11.87 -24.93
CA ASP A 106 51.33 10.95 -24.47
C ASP A 106 51.41 9.70 -25.36
N TYR A 107 50.27 9.16 -25.79
CA TYR A 107 50.24 8.03 -26.71
C TYR A 107 50.88 8.38 -28.05
N GLU A 108 50.51 9.51 -28.66
CA GLU A 108 51.11 9.99 -29.92
C GLU A 108 52.61 10.26 -29.77
N ARG A 109 53.06 10.66 -28.58
CA ARG A 109 54.47 10.91 -28.27
C ARG A 109 55.29 9.63 -28.07
N PHE A 110 54.72 8.61 -27.41
CA PHE A 110 55.44 7.39 -27.03
C PHE A 110 55.24 6.21 -27.99
N ALA A 111 54.18 6.24 -28.83
CA ALA A 111 53.96 5.20 -29.83
C ALA A 111 55.01 5.29 -30.95
N ILE A 112 55.68 4.17 -31.20
CA ILE A 112 56.72 4.05 -32.22
C ILE A 112 56.40 2.84 -33.09
N GLY A 113 56.52 2.99 -34.42
CA GLY A 113 56.27 1.94 -35.39
C GLY A 113 55.51 2.39 -36.64
N ALA A 114 54.84 1.45 -37.28
CA ALA A 114 54.06 1.72 -38.49
C ALA A 114 52.81 2.58 -38.17
N GLN A 115 52.67 3.71 -38.86
CA GLN A 115 51.63 4.72 -38.57
C GLN A 115 50.20 4.19 -38.68
N ASP A 116 49.93 3.37 -39.69
CA ASP A 116 48.63 2.74 -39.91
C ASP A 116 48.27 1.77 -38.77
N VAL A 117 49.27 1.03 -38.26
CA VAL A 117 49.10 0.12 -37.13
C VAL A 117 48.91 0.90 -35.83
N ILE A 118 49.68 1.96 -35.58
CA ILE A 118 49.54 2.85 -34.42
C ILE A 118 48.12 3.42 -34.37
N ALA A 119 47.65 3.98 -35.48
CA ALA A 119 46.32 4.57 -35.60
C ALA A 119 45.22 3.52 -35.37
N LYS A 120 45.37 2.32 -35.94
CA LYS A 120 44.43 1.21 -35.74
C LYS A 120 44.33 0.78 -34.27
N VAL A 121 45.46 0.60 -33.60
CA VAL A 121 45.49 0.21 -32.18
C VAL A 121 44.83 1.27 -31.30
N PHE A 122 45.08 2.56 -31.59
CA PHE A 122 44.43 3.66 -30.87
C PHE A 122 42.92 3.71 -31.11
N PHE A 123 42.48 3.50 -32.35
CA PHE A 123 41.06 3.43 -32.67
C PHE A 123 40.36 2.25 -31.98
N ASP A 124 40.98 1.06 -31.96
CA ASP A 124 40.46 -0.10 -31.24
C ASP A 124 40.34 0.17 -29.74
N LEU A 125 41.26 0.94 -29.17
CA LEU A 125 41.17 1.40 -27.78
C LEU A 125 39.98 2.36 -27.57
N GLN A 126 39.78 3.34 -28.45
CA GLN A 126 38.64 4.27 -28.38
C GLN A 126 37.29 3.53 -28.44
N LEU A 127 37.18 2.51 -29.28
CA LEU A 127 35.98 1.67 -29.35
C LEU A 127 35.70 0.96 -28.02
N LYS A 128 36.73 0.35 -27.42
CA LYS A 128 36.60 -0.30 -26.10
C LYS A 128 36.19 0.68 -25.00
N LEU A 129 36.84 1.85 -24.95
CA LEU A 129 36.52 2.91 -23.97
C LEU A 129 35.08 3.39 -24.12
N ASN A 130 34.58 3.55 -25.34
CA ASN A 130 33.20 3.93 -25.59
C ASN A 130 32.20 2.87 -25.12
N ASP A 131 32.51 1.59 -25.31
CA ASP A 131 31.65 0.50 -24.84
C ASP A 131 31.66 0.41 -23.30
N ASP A 132 32.81 0.59 -22.65
CA ASP A 132 32.91 0.69 -21.19
C ASP A 132 32.09 1.87 -20.66
N MET A 133 32.19 3.05 -21.29
CA MET A 133 31.41 4.23 -20.93
C MET A 133 29.90 4.02 -21.05
N LYS A 134 29.43 3.29 -22.09
CA LYS A 134 28.02 2.89 -22.21
C LYS A 134 27.60 1.95 -21.09
N GLN A 135 28.45 0.98 -20.71
CA GLN A 135 28.17 0.07 -19.60
C GLN A 135 28.07 0.83 -18.27
N PHE A 136 29.01 1.73 -17.98
CA PHE A 136 28.95 2.58 -16.77
C PHE A 136 27.70 3.46 -16.75
N THR A 137 27.36 4.09 -17.89
CA THR A 137 26.14 4.89 -18.01
C THR A 137 24.89 4.06 -17.73
N THR A 138 24.83 2.84 -18.25
CA THR A 138 23.71 1.91 -18.01
C THR A 138 23.61 1.54 -16.53
N ARG A 139 24.75 1.27 -15.88
CA ARG A 139 24.81 0.96 -14.45
C ARG A 139 24.41 2.15 -13.57
N LEU A 140 24.81 3.36 -13.92
CA LEU A 140 24.40 4.57 -13.21
C LEU A 140 22.89 4.82 -13.34
N LYS A 141 22.31 4.56 -14.51
CA LYS A 141 20.86 4.63 -14.71
C LYS A 141 20.13 3.62 -13.83
N SER A 142 20.59 2.37 -13.77
CA SER A 142 19.94 1.35 -12.93
C SER A 142 20.02 1.65 -11.44
N LEU A 143 21.13 2.24 -10.97
CA LEU A 143 21.26 2.73 -9.59
C LEU A 143 20.28 3.88 -9.29
N LYS A 144 20.17 4.85 -10.20
CA LYS A 144 19.19 5.95 -10.06
C LYS A 144 17.76 5.44 -10.00
N ASP A 145 17.42 4.45 -10.84
CA ASP A 145 16.09 3.84 -10.85
C ASP A 145 15.82 3.03 -9.57
N TYR A 146 16.86 2.37 -9.03
CA TYR A 146 16.79 1.69 -7.73
C TYR A 146 16.49 2.66 -6.59
N ASP A 147 17.19 3.80 -6.51
CA ASP A 147 16.95 4.80 -5.47
C ASP A 147 15.53 5.39 -5.56
N LYS A 148 15.05 5.64 -6.78
CA LYS A 148 13.66 6.08 -7.01
C LYS A 148 12.65 5.03 -6.55
N LYS A 149 12.88 3.76 -6.87
CA LYS A 149 12.01 2.65 -6.43
C LYS A 149 12.00 2.51 -4.91
N LEU A 150 13.17 2.61 -4.27
CA LEU A 150 13.31 2.53 -2.82
C LEU A 150 12.58 3.69 -2.12
N ALA A 151 12.66 4.91 -2.68
CA ALA A 151 11.92 6.05 -2.16
C ALA A 151 10.40 5.85 -2.26
N LEU A 152 9.91 5.33 -3.40
CA LEU A 152 8.49 5.01 -3.58
C LEU A 152 8.01 3.92 -2.61
N GLU A 153 8.80 2.86 -2.41
CA GLU A 153 8.46 1.81 -1.45
C GLU A 153 8.39 2.33 -0.02
N LYS A 154 9.35 3.16 0.40
CA LYS A 154 9.33 3.80 1.73
C LYS A 154 8.10 4.68 1.91
N ALA A 155 7.73 5.47 0.90
CA ALA A 155 6.52 6.30 0.95
C ALA A 155 5.24 5.45 1.03
N ALA A 156 5.15 4.37 0.25
CA ALA A 156 4.02 3.45 0.29
C ALA A 156 3.90 2.76 1.66
N ARG A 157 5.02 2.36 2.26
CA ARG A 157 5.04 1.74 3.59
C ARG A 157 4.61 2.70 4.68
N ALA A 158 5.12 3.94 4.66
CA ALA A 158 4.70 4.98 5.61
C ALA A 158 3.20 5.27 5.52
N PHE A 159 2.64 5.29 4.31
CA PHE A 159 1.19 5.46 4.12
C PHE A 159 0.38 4.28 4.66
N GLN A 160 0.84 3.05 4.41
CA GLN A 160 0.19 1.85 4.96
C GLN A 160 0.25 1.82 6.48
N GLU A 161 1.40 2.15 7.08
CA GLU A 161 1.57 2.23 8.53
C GLU A 161 0.62 3.27 9.13
N GLN A 162 0.54 4.46 8.54
CA GLN A 162 -0.38 5.52 8.96
C GLN A 162 -1.85 5.05 8.92
N GLU A 163 -2.27 4.35 7.86
CA GLU A 163 -3.64 3.85 7.77
C GLU A 163 -3.91 2.75 8.81
N THR A 164 -2.95 1.88 9.09
CA THR A 164 -3.09 0.86 10.15
C THR A 164 -3.18 1.49 11.53
N GLU A 165 -2.45 2.58 11.79
CA GLU A 165 -2.53 3.32 13.05
C GLU A 165 -3.89 3.98 13.21
N ARG A 166 -4.39 4.65 12.15
CA ARG A 166 -5.75 5.23 12.13
C ARG A 166 -6.84 4.21 12.43
N ILE A 167 -6.75 3.01 11.81
CA ILE A 167 -7.70 1.93 12.06
C ILE A 167 -7.61 1.42 13.51
N LYS A 168 -6.40 1.29 14.06
CA LYS A 168 -6.21 0.88 15.47
C LYS A 168 -6.77 1.90 16.45
N GLU A 169 -6.53 3.19 16.21
CA GLU A 169 -7.10 4.27 17.02
C GLU A 169 -8.64 4.24 16.98
N GLU A 170 -9.23 4.09 15.79
CA GLU A 170 -10.67 3.99 15.65
C GLU A 170 -11.24 2.76 16.36
N GLN A 171 -10.57 1.60 16.26
CA GLN A 171 -10.94 0.39 17.00
C GLN A 171 -10.87 0.60 18.51
N SER A 172 -9.81 1.24 19.01
CA SER A 172 -9.66 1.54 20.44
C SER A 172 -10.77 2.46 20.94
N ARG A 173 -11.10 3.51 20.17
CA ARG A 173 -12.22 4.42 20.48
C ARG A 173 -13.55 3.68 20.54
N LEU A 174 -13.82 2.80 19.56
CA LEU A 174 -15.05 2.01 19.52
C LEU A 174 -15.13 1.01 20.69
N GLN A 175 -14.02 0.40 21.09
CA GLN A 175 -13.96 -0.47 22.26
C GLN A 175 -14.26 0.31 23.55
N GLN A 176 -13.67 1.49 23.72
CA GLN A 176 -13.92 2.33 24.88
C GLN A 176 -15.38 2.80 24.93
N GLU A 177 -15.97 3.16 23.79
CA GLU A 177 -17.40 3.52 23.72
C GLU A 177 -18.31 2.33 24.05
N ALA A 178 -17.94 1.11 23.62
CA ALA A 178 -18.67 -0.10 23.96
C ALA A 178 -18.60 -0.43 25.46
N GLU A 179 -17.43 -0.23 26.09
CA GLU A 179 -17.25 -0.40 27.53
C GLU A 179 -18.05 0.64 28.33
N ASN A 180 -18.00 1.91 27.92
CA ASN A 180 -18.78 2.98 28.54
C ASN A 180 -20.28 2.68 28.48
N ARG A 181 -20.81 2.27 27.31
CA ARG A 181 -22.21 1.86 27.16
C ARG A 181 -22.57 0.65 28.03
N ARG A 182 -21.65 -0.31 28.19
CA ARG A 182 -21.85 -1.46 29.07
C ARG A 182 -21.94 -1.03 30.54
N ASN A 183 -21.10 -0.11 30.97
CA ASN A 183 -21.10 0.45 32.32
C ASN A 183 -22.38 1.26 32.60
N GLU A 184 -22.81 2.09 31.66
CA GLU A 184 -24.09 2.81 31.74
C GLU A 184 -25.27 1.84 31.85
N MET A 185 -25.30 0.78 31.04
CA MET A 185 -26.36 -0.22 31.08
C MET A 185 -26.36 -0.98 32.41
N ALA A 186 -25.18 -1.34 32.94
CA ALA A 186 -25.06 -1.98 34.24
C ALA A 186 -25.58 -1.07 35.37
N HIS A 187 -25.25 0.23 35.34
CA HIS A 187 -25.74 1.21 36.31
C HIS A 187 -27.26 1.38 36.26
N LEU A 188 -27.86 1.40 35.06
CA LEU A 188 -29.32 1.46 34.90
C LEU A 188 -30.01 0.21 35.47
N ILE A 189 -29.43 -0.98 35.25
CA ILE A 189 -29.94 -2.24 35.80
C ILE A 189 -29.88 -2.21 37.34
N GLU A 190 -28.76 -1.75 37.90
CA GLU A 190 -28.59 -1.60 39.35
C GLU A 190 -29.63 -0.64 39.93
N LYS A 191 -29.82 0.54 39.31
CA LYS A 191 -30.83 1.51 39.71
C LYS A 191 -32.25 0.91 39.66
N GLN A 192 -32.59 0.20 38.59
CA GLN A 192 -33.89 -0.45 38.47
C GLN A 192 -34.11 -1.53 39.54
N ASN A 193 -33.07 -2.29 39.88
CA ASN A 193 -33.13 -3.28 40.96
C ASN A 193 -33.27 -2.62 42.34
N ALA A 194 -32.55 -1.53 42.60
CA ALA A 194 -32.70 -0.77 43.83
C ALA A 194 -34.10 -0.14 43.96
N GLU A 195 -34.68 0.36 42.87
CA GLU A 195 -36.06 0.86 42.84
C GLU A 195 -37.07 -0.26 43.08
N LYS A 196 -36.89 -1.45 42.48
CA LYS A 196 -37.72 -2.63 42.76
C LYS A 196 -37.65 -3.04 44.22
N GLN A 197 -36.47 -3.03 44.84
CA GLN A 197 -36.31 -3.31 46.27
C GLN A 197 -37.03 -2.26 47.13
N ARG A 198 -36.86 -0.97 46.82
CA ARG A 198 -37.58 0.12 47.51
C ARG A 198 -39.09 -0.02 47.38
N PHE A 199 -39.58 -0.38 46.20
CA PHE A 199 -41.00 -0.61 45.97
C PHE A 199 -41.50 -1.84 46.73
N GLY A 200 -40.75 -2.94 46.72
CA GLY A 200 -41.04 -4.13 47.51
C GLY A 200 -41.09 -3.83 49.01
N GLN A 201 -40.16 -3.02 49.53
CA GLN A 201 -40.16 -2.60 50.92
C GLN A 201 -41.37 -1.72 51.26
N LYS A 202 -41.75 -0.77 50.38
CA LYS A 202 -42.97 0.04 50.56
C LYS A 202 -44.22 -0.83 50.58
N MET A 203 -44.33 -1.80 49.69
CA MET A 203 -45.46 -2.75 49.66
C MET A 203 -45.52 -3.59 50.94
N LYS A 204 -44.36 -4.05 51.43
CA LYS A 204 -44.28 -4.78 52.70
C LYS A 204 -44.72 -3.91 53.87
N ASN A 205 -44.16 -2.70 54.01
CA ASN A 205 -44.56 -1.77 55.07
C ASN A 205 -46.05 -1.39 55.00
N MET A 206 -46.62 -1.28 53.79
CA MET A 206 -48.05 -1.02 53.59
C MET A 206 -48.91 -2.23 53.98
N ALA A 207 -48.47 -3.45 53.63
CA ALA A 207 -49.14 -4.68 54.04
C ALA A 207 -49.08 -4.88 55.57
N ASP A 208 -47.92 -4.65 56.18
CA ASP A 208 -47.72 -4.70 57.63
C ASP A 208 -48.60 -3.63 58.32
N GLY A 209 -48.65 -2.39 57.80
CA GLY A 209 -49.53 -1.34 58.32
C GLY A 209 -51.02 -1.67 58.19
N HIS A 210 -51.45 -2.30 57.09
CA HIS A 210 -52.83 -2.80 56.95
C HIS A 210 -53.12 -3.95 57.92
N GLN A 211 -52.17 -4.85 58.13
CA GLN A 211 -52.29 -5.93 59.09
C GLN A 211 -52.40 -5.37 60.52
N GLU A 212 -51.54 -4.44 60.92
CA GLU A 212 -51.62 -3.75 62.21
C GLU A 212 -52.96 -3.02 62.38
N GLN A 213 -53.46 -2.38 61.32
CA GLN A 213 -54.77 -1.73 61.34
C GLN A 213 -55.90 -2.76 61.58
N MET A 214 -55.85 -3.92 60.90
CA MET A 214 -56.79 -5.02 61.12
C MET A 214 -56.69 -5.59 62.54
N GLU A 215 -55.48 -5.78 63.07
CA GLU A 215 -55.26 -6.25 64.43
C GLU A 215 -55.77 -5.25 65.47
N ASN A 216 -55.53 -3.95 65.28
CA ASN A 216 -56.02 -2.89 66.16
C ASN A 216 -57.55 -2.80 66.11
N MET A 217 -58.15 -2.90 64.92
CA MET A 217 -59.61 -2.93 64.76
C MET A 217 -60.21 -4.18 65.41
N ASN A 218 -59.58 -5.35 65.26
CA ASN A 218 -60.00 -6.58 65.92
C ASN A 218 -59.91 -6.47 67.44
N LYS A 219 -58.81 -5.90 67.99
CA LYS A 219 -58.68 -5.64 69.42
C LYS A 219 -59.71 -4.63 69.94
N ALA A 220 -60.00 -3.58 69.17
CA ALA A 220 -61.04 -2.61 69.51
C ALA A 220 -62.43 -3.28 69.51
N ASN A 221 -62.74 -4.09 68.50
CA ASN A 221 -63.96 -4.87 68.42
C ASN A 221 -64.05 -5.91 69.55
N GLU A 222 -62.94 -6.55 69.93
CA GLU A 222 -62.90 -7.49 71.05
C GLU A 222 -63.15 -6.76 72.37
N LYS A 223 -62.64 -5.53 72.52
CA LYS A 223 -62.90 -4.68 73.68
C LYS A 223 -64.37 -4.24 73.74
N THR A 224 -64.95 -3.78 72.63
CA THR A 224 -66.38 -3.45 72.59
C THR A 224 -67.24 -4.67 72.87
N LEU A 225 -66.89 -5.84 72.34
CA LEU A 225 -67.57 -7.10 72.67
C LEU A 225 -67.44 -7.46 74.15
N LYS A 226 -66.28 -7.23 74.80
CA LYS A 226 -66.11 -7.45 76.25
C LYS A 226 -66.90 -6.44 77.07
N ASP A 227 -66.93 -5.18 76.66
CA ASP A 227 -67.68 -4.13 77.33
C ASP A 227 -69.20 -4.34 77.15
N GLU A 228 -69.65 -4.76 75.97
CA GLU A 228 -71.05 -5.15 75.69
C GLU A 228 -71.43 -6.41 76.45
N LYS A 229 -70.54 -7.41 76.51
CA LYS A 229 -70.75 -8.61 77.33
C LYS A 229 -70.79 -8.26 78.81
N GLY A 230 -69.92 -7.37 79.29
CA GLY A 230 -69.94 -6.87 80.66
C GLY A 230 -71.23 -6.13 80.99
N LYS A 231 -71.74 -5.30 80.08
CA LYS A 231 -73.06 -4.67 80.21
C LYS A 231 -74.20 -5.67 80.19
N ALA A 232 -74.13 -6.68 79.32
CA ALA A 232 -75.12 -7.75 79.28
C ALA A 232 -75.07 -8.61 80.55
N ASP A 233 -73.89 -8.88 81.10
CA ASP A 233 -73.71 -9.61 82.36
C ASP A 233 -74.19 -8.77 83.56
N GLU A 234 -73.96 -7.45 83.57
CA GLU A 234 -74.54 -6.51 84.54
C GLU A 234 -76.07 -6.44 84.41
N GLU A 235 -76.61 -6.42 83.20
CA GLU A 235 -78.05 -6.43 82.93
C GLU A 235 -78.68 -7.76 83.32
N ILE A 236 -78.00 -8.90 83.07
CA ILE A 236 -78.41 -10.23 83.55
C ILE A 236 -78.33 -10.30 85.08
N GLN A 237 -77.31 -9.72 85.72
CA GLN A 237 -77.25 -9.65 87.19
C GLN A 237 -78.38 -8.78 87.73
N LYS A 238 -78.65 -7.64 87.10
CA LYS A 238 -79.72 -6.72 87.50
C LYS A 238 -81.09 -7.34 87.30
N LEU A 239 -81.32 -8.03 86.19
CA LEU A 239 -82.52 -8.83 85.94
C LEU A 239 -82.64 -9.99 86.92
N ASN A 240 -81.55 -10.68 87.27
CA ASN A 240 -81.58 -11.73 88.29
C ASN A 240 -81.87 -11.18 89.68
N GLN A 241 -81.38 -9.97 89.99
CA GLN A 241 -81.65 -9.26 91.24
C GLN A 241 -83.10 -8.78 91.29
N GLU A 242 -83.59 -8.16 90.22
CA GLU A 242 -85.01 -7.80 90.04
C GLU A 242 -85.91 -9.04 90.08
N LEU A 243 -85.48 -10.18 89.53
CA LEU A 243 -86.23 -11.44 89.57
C LEU A 243 -86.14 -12.13 90.94
N LEU A 244 -85.12 -11.83 91.74
CA LEU A 244 -85.04 -12.22 93.15
C LEU A 244 -85.97 -11.35 94.01
N ASP A 245 -85.95 -10.04 93.79
CA ASP A 245 -86.81 -9.06 94.47
C ASP A 245 -88.28 -9.30 94.09
N GLU A 246 -88.57 -9.59 92.82
CA GLU A 246 -89.89 -9.96 92.31
C GLU A 246 -90.29 -11.37 92.76
N LYS A 247 -89.36 -12.30 93.03
CA LYS A 247 -89.68 -13.57 93.71
C LYS A 247 -89.93 -13.39 95.20
N GLU A 248 -89.29 -12.43 95.86
CA GLU A 248 -89.57 -12.07 97.25
C GLU A 248 -90.87 -11.26 97.39
N GLU A 249 -91.25 -10.52 96.36
CA GLU A 249 -92.48 -9.73 96.28
C GLU A 249 -93.66 -10.58 95.78
N ASN A 250 -93.48 -11.48 94.80
CA ASN A 250 -94.43 -12.55 94.49
C ASN A 250 -94.50 -13.59 95.61
N GLY A 251 -93.43 -13.83 96.37
CA GLY A 251 -93.51 -14.65 97.58
C GLY A 251 -94.41 -14.05 98.66
N ARG A 252 -94.58 -12.72 98.65
CA ARG A 252 -95.51 -11.97 99.51
C ARG A 252 -96.92 -11.88 98.89
N ASN A 253 -97.03 -11.58 97.60
CA ASN A 253 -98.31 -11.43 96.90
C ASN A 253 -98.99 -12.77 96.56
N LEU A 254 -98.26 -13.88 96.39
CA LEU A 254 -98.82 -15.21 96.14
C LEU A 254 -99.38 -15.89 97.41
N ARG A 255 -99.07 -15.36 98.61
CA ARG A 255 -99.81 -15.68 99.84
C ARG A 255 -101.12 -14.91 99.96
N GLU A 256 -101.28 -13.82 99.23
CA GLU A 256 -102.45 -12.92 99.31
C GLU A 256 -103.43 -13.12 98.15
N VAL A 257 -102.97 -13.67 97.02
CA VAL A 257 -103.79 -13.91 95.80
C VAL A 257 -104.25 -15.37 95.67
N GLN A 258 -103.77 -16.31 96.50
CA GLN A 258 -104.28 -17.69 96.54
C GLN A 258 -105.68 -17.83 97.18
N GLU A 259 -106.27 -16.74 97.67
CA GLU A 259 -107.60 -16.74 98.31
C GLU A 259 -108.73 -16.10 97.48
N MET A 260 -108.49 -15.61 96.25
CA MET A 260 -109.53 -14.91 95.49
C MET A 260 -109.48 -15.15 93.97
N TYR A 261 -110.48 -15.90 93.46
CA TYR A 261 -110.93 -16.06 92.05
C TYR A 261 -110.14 -17.04 91.17
N ALA A 262 -110.66 -18.17 90.67
CA ALA A 262 -111.99 -18.58 90.20
C ALA A 262 -112.53 -17.82 88.97
N ASN A 263 -112.41 -18.47 87.80
CA ASN A 263 -113.23 -18.38 86.57
C ASN A 263 -112.88 -17.38 85.42
N ALA A 264 -112.34 -17.96 84.32
CA ALA A 264 -112.63 -17.74 82.88
C ALA A 264 -112.31 -16.34 82.24
N PRO A 265 -112.35 -16.13 80.89
CA PRO A 265 -112.31 -16.99 79.69
C PRO A 265 -111.24 -16.56 78.61
N ALA A 266 -111.15 -17.29 77.49
CA ALA A 266 -110.35 -16.99 76.27
C ALA A 266 -110.86 -15.78 75.47
N PRO A 267 -110.05 -15.10 74.62
CA PRO A 267 -110.00 -15.42 73.17
C PRO A 267 -108.66 -15.10 72.44
N GLY A 268 -108.51 -15.55 71.18
CA GLY A 268 -107.44 -15.12 70.23
C GLY A 268 -107.53 -13.63 69.82
N PRO A 269 -106.71 -13.08 68.88
CA PRO A 269 -106.51 -13.56 67.51
C PRO A 269 -105.10 -13.29 66.89
N ALA A 270 -104.97 -13.55 65.58
CA ALA A 270 -103.88 -13.23 64.61
C ALA A 270 -103.51 -11.71 64.56
N PRO A 271 -102.65 -11.14 63.64
CA PRO A 271 -101.98 -11.66 62.43
C PRO A 271 -100.55 -11.07 62.19
N CYS A 272 -100.06 -11.12 60.94
CA CYS A 272 -99.07 -10.24 60.24
C CYS A 272 -97.84 -10.97 59.67
N TYR A 273 -97.77 -11.16 58.33
CA TYR A 273 -97.18 -10.24 57.33
C TYR A 273 -95.67 -10.07 57.55
N GLY A 274 -94.75 -10.27 56.61
CA GLY A 274 -94.78 -10.45 55.16
C GLY A 274 -93.48 -9.84 54.59
N GLN A 275 -93.03 -10.33 53.43
CA GLN A 275 -92.14 -9.65 52.45
C GLN A 275 -90.68 -9.39 52.90
N ALA A 276 -89.65 -9.33 52.07
CA ALA A 276 -89.39 -9.38 50.62
C ALA A 276 -87.89 -9.76 50.47
N SER A 277 -87.50 -10.64 49.55
CA SER A 277 -87.08 -10.37 48.16
C SER A 277 -85.83 -9.49 47.98
N PHE A 278 -84.88 -10.02 47.20
CA PHE A 278 -83.99 -9.44 46.16
C PHE A 278 -82.57 -10.02 46.33
N ALA A 279 -82.23 -11.07 45.57
CA ALA A 279 -81.64 -11.02 44.23
C ALA A 279 -80.24 -10.40 44.20
N SER A 280 -79.25 -11.22 43.83
CA SER A 280 -77.99 -10.74 43.27
C SER A 280 -77.58 -11.66 42.11
N PRO A 281 -77.52 -11.15 40.86
CA PRO A 281 -77.14 -11.92 39.70
C PRO A 281 -75.68 -11.66 39.26
N ASN A 282 -75.02 -12.74 38.89
CA ASN A 282 -74.42 -12.99 37.56
C ASN A 282 -73.21 -12.18 37.04
N THR A 283 -72.43 -12.92 36.24
CA THR A 283 -71.42 -12.52 35.23
C THR A 283 -70.07 -12.03 35.76
N GLY A 284 -68.92 -12.54 35.32
CA GLY A 284 -68.56 -13.02 33.99
C GLY A 284 -67.59 -12.00 33.38
N GLY A 285 -66.32 -12.37 33.21
CA GLY A 285 -65.31 -11.40 32.78
C GLY A 285 -63.95 -11.99 32.44
N CYS A 286 -63.90 -12.88 31.45
CA CYS A 286 -62.69 -13.18 30.69
C CYS A 286 -62.08 -11.89 30.12
N ARG A 287 -60.84 -11.55 30.49
CA ARG A 287 -60.00 -10.65 29.70
C ARG A 287 -58.84 -11.43 29.09
N LYS A 288 -59.01 -11.77 27.81
CA LYS A 288 -57.90 -12.01 26.89
C LYS A 288 -57.15 -10.68 26.71
N VAL A 289 -55.87 -10.66 27.05
CA VAL A 289 -54.98 -9.57 26.64
C VAL A 289 -54.51 -9.88 25.23
N SER A 290 -54.94 -9.03 24.30
CA SER A 290 -54.53 -9.03 22.90
C SER A 290 -53.03 -8.76 22.80
N LEU A 291 -52.28 -9.70 22.24
CA LEU A 291 -50.94 -9.48 21.70
C LEU A 291 -51.12 -8.81 20.34
N GLU A 292 -51.07 -7.48 20.31
CA GLU A 292 -50.82 -6.73 19.08
C GLU A 292 -49.37 -6.98 18.63
N SER A 293 -49.19 -7.97 17.77
CA SER A 293 -48.01 -8.11 16.93
C SER A 293 -48.01 -6.99 15.89
N LYS A 294 -47.34 -5.88 16.23
CA LYS A 294 -46.85 -4.92 15.23
C LYS A 294 -45.90 -5.66 14.28
N SER A 295 -46.42 -6.08 13.13
CA SER A 295 -45.63 -6.44 11.96
C SER A 295 -45.01 -5.18 11.38
N ALA A 296 -43.96 -4.69 12.04
CA ALA A 296 -43.02 -3.77 11.41
C ALA A 296 -42.46 -4.50 10.19
N SER A 297 -42.80 -3.96 9.01
CA SER A 297 -42.29 -4.32 7.70
C SER A 297 -40.75 -4.45 7.75
N ARG A 298 -40.28 -5.67 8.02
CA ARG A 298 -38.91 -6.06 7.76
C ARG A 298 -38.84 -6.18 6.25
N LYS A 299 -38.36 -5.13 5.58
CA LYS A 299 -37.75 -5.32 4.26
C LYS A 299 -36.80 -6.52 4.40
N PRO A 300 -36.92 -7.54 3.55
CA PRO A 300 -36.13 -8.76 3.70
C PRO A 300 -34.66 -8.34 3.70
N GLN A 301 -33.90 -8.81 4.69
CA GLN A 301 -32.48 -8.50 4.89
C GLN A 301 -31.64 -8.75 3.61
N ALA A 302 -32.15 -9.60 2.72
CA ALA A 302 -31.64 -9.85 1.38
C ALA A 302 -31.65 -8.60 0.47
N GLU A 303 -32.67 -7.74 0.55
CA GLU A 303 -32.78 -6.51 -0.26
C GLU A 303 -31.74 -5.46 0.17
N ILE A 304 -31.48 -5.36 1.47
CA ILE A 304 -30.44 -4.48 2.02
C ILE A 304 -29.06 -5.00 1.65
N MET A 305 -28.83 -6.32 1.66
CA MET A 305 -27.57 -6.89 1.18
C MET A 305 -27.37 -6.67 -0.32
N TYR A 306 -28.42 -6.86 -1.13
CA TYR A 306 -28.37 -6.66 -2.57
C TYR A 306 -28.02 -5.20 -2.94
N GLN A 307 -28.65 -4.23 -2.27
CA GLN A 307 -28.33 -2.81 -2.49
C GLN A 307 -26.91 -2.45 -2.04
N ARG A 308 -26.37 -3.09 -0.98
CA ARG A 308 -24.98 -2.89 -0.55
C ARG A 308 -23.97 -3.49 -1.53
N THR A 309 -24.26 -4.64 -2.13
CA THR A 309 -23.40 -5.25 -3.14
C THR A 309 -23.40 -4.46 -4.46
N GLU A 310 -24.56 -3.93 -4.87
CA GLU A 310 -24.68 -3.05 -6.04
C GLU A 310 -23.90 -1.74 -5.87
N THR A 311 -24.05 -1.09 -4.71
CA THR A 311 -23.33 0.16 -4.41
C THR A 311 -21.82 -0.05 -4.31
N ALA A 312 -21.35 -1.17 -3.76
CA ALA A 312 -19.94 -1.54 -3.74
C ALA A 312 -19.38 -1.76 -5.16
N ARG A 313 -20.13 -2.45 -6.03
CA ARG A 313 -19.74 -2.70 -7.43
C ARG A 313 -19.65 -1.40 -8.23
N LEU A 314 -20.61 -0.50 -8.07
CA LEU A 314 -20.60 0.84 -8.68
C LEU A 314 -19.40 1.68 -8.21
N TRP A 315 -19.08 1.61 -6.91
CA TRP A 315 -17.91 2.28 -6.37
C TRP A 315 -16.61 1.76 -6.96
N GLN A 316 -16.49 0.43 -7.08
CA GLN A 316 -15.31 -0.21 -7.67
C GLN A 316 -15.15 0.18 -9.14
N GLN A 317 -16.23 0.14 -9.94
CA GLN A 317 -16.19 0.54 -11.34
C GLN A 317 -15.83 2.03 -11.52
N ASN A 318 -16.34 2.91 -10.66
CA ASN A 318 -15.98 4.33 -10.69
C ASN A 318 -14.52 4.57 -10.27
N SER A 319 -13.99 3.79 -9.33
CA SER A 319 -12.58 3.88 -8.94
C SER A 319 -11.64 3.47 -10.08
N GLU A 320 -11.95 2.37 -10.79
CA GLU A 320 -11.20 1.92 -11.96
C GLU A 320 -11.27 2.93 -13.10
N ARG A 321 -12.42 3.56 -13.32
CA ARG A 321 -12.58 4.61 -14.34
C ARG A 321 -11.69 5.82 -14.04
N LYS A 322 -11.70 6.30 -12.79
CA LYS A 322 -10.85 7.43 -12.37
C LYS A 322 -9.36 7.09 -12.48
N GLN A 323 -8.99 5.84 -12.19
CA GLN A 323 -7.59 5.40 -12.31
C GLN A 323 -7.13 5.39 -13.77
N ARG A 324 -7.97 4.89 -14.70
CA ARG A 324 -7.70 4.96 -16.14
C ARG A 324 -7.63 6.40 -16.66
N GLU A 325 -8.50 7.29 -16.18
CA GLU A 325 -8.44 8.72 -16.52
C GLU A 325 -7.13 9.37 -16.04
N LEU A 326 -6.66 9.02 -14.83
CA LEU A 326 -5.40 9.52 -14.29
C LEU A 326 -4.19 9.02 -15.09
N GLU A 327 -4.18 7.74 -15.45
CA GLU A 327 -3.15 7.12 -16.29
C GLU A 327 -3.13 7.75 -17.70
N ALA A 328 -4.30 8.00 -18.30
CA ALA A 328 -4.40 8.67 -19.59
C ALA A 328 -3.84 10.11 -19.54
N VAL A 329 -4.16 10.87 -18.48
CA VAL A 329 -3.65 12.23 -18.29
C VAL A 329 -2.13 12.24 -18.04
N GLN A 330 -1.60 11.28 -17.28
CA GLN A 330 -0.16 11.17 -17.06
C GLN A 330 0.59 10.78 -18.34
N SER A 331 0.05 9.84 -19.13
CA SER A 331 0.61 9.46 -20.42
C SER A 331 0.62 10.64 -21.40
N ALA A 332 -0.48 11.39 -21.50
CA ALA A 332 -0.55 12.58 -22.36
C ALA A 332 0.49 13.64 -21.96
N LYS A 333 0.63 13.95 -20.67
CA LYS A 333 1.66 14.89 -20.17
C LYS A 333 3.08 14.41 -20.41
N PHE A 334 3.32 13.10 -20.34
CA PHE A 334 4.64 12.53 -20.63
C PHE A 334 5.01 12.70 -22.10
N HIS A 335 4.07 12.44 -23.01
CA HIS A 335 4.28 12.65 -24.45
C HIS A 335 4.48 14.13 -24.81
N GLU A 336 3.70 15.03 -24.21
CA GLU A 336 3.86 16.48 -24.41
C GLU A 336 5.21 17.00 -23.90
N GLY A 337 5.66 16.53 -22.73
CA GLY A 337 6.98 16.87 -22.18
C GLY A 337 8.13 16.33 -23.01
N LEU A 338 8.01 15.11 -23.55
CA LEU A 338 9.01 14.50 -24.42
C LEU A 338 9.14 15.27 -25.74
N LEU A 339 8.03 15.64 -26.36
CA LEU A 339 8.00 16.41 -27.61
C LEU A 339 8.60 17.82 -27.42
N ASN A 340 8.25 18.51 -26.33
CA ASN A 340 8.84 19.81 -26.02
C ASN A 340 10.35 19.73 -25.75
N THR A 341 10.82 18.66 -25.10
CA THR A 341 12.26 18.47 -24.84
C THR A 341 13.04 18.17 -26.13
N ILE A 342 12.48 17.40 -27.05
CA ILE A 342 13.09 17.13 -28.37
C ILE A 342 13.11 18.40 -29.23
N ALA A 343 12.02 19.19 -29.20
CA ALA A 343 11.95 20.46 -29.93
C ALA A 343 12.98 21.49 -29.44
N VAL A 344 13.14 21.65 -28.12
CA VAL A 344 14.13 22.58 -27.55
C VAL A 344 15.56 22.04 -27.69
N GLY A 345 15.77 20.74 -27.51
CA GLY A 345 17.09 20.12 -27.60
C GLY A 345 17.68 20.15 -29.01
N SER A 346 16.86 19.92 -30.05
CA SER A 346 17.31 19.93 -31.45
C SER A 346 17.74 21.32 -31.92
N ALA A 347 17.09 22.40 -31.45
CA ALA A 347 17.47 23.77 -31.76
C ALA A 347 18.83 24.16 -31.17
N VAL A 348 19.10 23.76 -29.91
CA VAL A 348 20.36 24.08 -29.22
C VAL A 348 21.54 23.29 -29.78
N VAL A 349 21.34 21.99 -30.07
CA VAL A 349 22.39 21.13 -30.63
C VAL A 349 22.72 21.53 -32.08
N GLY A 350 21.73 21.92 -32.88
CA GLY A 350 21.94 22.42 -34.24
C GLY A 350 22.76 23.72 -34.27
N ALA A 351 22.47 24.67 -33.37
CA ALA A 351 23.21 25.93 -33.29
C ALA A 351 24.67 25.72 -32.84
N ALA A 352 24.92 24.85 -31.85
CA ALA A 352 26.26 24.53 -31.37
C ALA A 352 27.10 23.79 -32.43
N ALA A 353 26.51 22.85 -33.17
CA ALA A 353 27.20 22.11 -34.22
C ALA A 353 27.58 23.00 -35.43
N CYS A 354 26.72 23.96 -35.81
CA CYS A 354 27.03 24.93 -36.85
C CYS A 354 28.15 25.91 -36.45
N ALA A 355 28.28 26.24 -35.16
CA ALA A 355 29.37 27.09 -34.66
C ALA A 355 30.71 26.34 -34.61
N ALA A 356 30.69 25.04 -34.32
CA ALA A 356 31.90 24.21 -34.21
C ALA A 356 32.47 23.78 -35.58
N PHE A 357 31.63 23.66 -36.62
CA PHE A 357 32.04 23.18 -37.94
C PHE A 357 31.50 24.06 -39.09
N PRO A 358 32.10 25.23 -39.33
CA PRO A 358 31.66 26.19 -40.35
C PRO A 358 31.52 25.63 -41.77
N PRO A 359 32.43 24.77 -42.29
CA PRO A 359 32.30 24.28 -43.67
C PRO A 359 31.18 23.23 -43.85
N ALA A 360 30.70 22.61 -42.76
CA ALA A 360 29.60 21.64 -42.78
C ALA A 360 28.23 22.27 -42.42
N ALA A 361 28.22 23.54 -42.02
CA ALA A 361 27.03 24.28 -41.60
C ALA A 361 25.82 24.17 -42.55
N PRO A 362 25.95 24.25 -43.90
CA PRO A 362 24.77 24.14 -44.77
C PRO A 362 24.12 22.74 -44.74
N ILE A 363 24.92 21.68 -44.58
CA ILE A 363 24.42 20.30 -44.49
C ILE A 363 23.72 20.07 -43.14
N ILE A 364 24.36 20.54 -42.06
CA ILE A 364 23.83 20.42 -40.69
C ILE A 364 22.53 21.22 -40.54
N ALA A 365 22.46 22.43 -41.11
CA ALA A 365 21.24 23.25 -41.13
C ALA A 365 20.10 22.57 -41.89
N THR A 366 20.41 21.87 -42.99
CA THR A 366 19.41 21.14 -43.78
C THR A 366 18.87 19.93 -43.02
N CYS A 367 19.73 19.16 -42.35
CA CYS A 367 19.30 18.04 -41.51
C CYS A 367 18.47 18.51 -40.31
N ALA A 368 18.85 19.62 -39.67
CA ALA A 368 18.08 20.22 -38.58
C ALA A 368 16.68 20.67 -39.07
N ALA A 369 16.59 21.31 -40.24
CA ALA A 369 15.32 21.74 -40.83
C ALA A 369 14.39 20.56 -41.15
N ILE A 370 14.93 19.45 -41.67
CA ILE A 370 14.15 18.22 -41.95
C ILE A 370 13.59 17.62 -40.65
N VAL A 371 14.39 17.57 -39.58
CA VAL A 371 13.95 17.07 -38.27
C VAL A 371 12.88 17.99 -37.66
N SER A 372 13.04 19.31 -37.76
CA SER A 372 12.03 20.27 -37.30
C SER A 372 10.72 20.18 -38.11
N PHE A 373 10.80 19.97 -39.42
CA PHE A 373 9.63 19.80 -40.28
C PHE A 373 8.89 18.48 -40.00
N GLY A 374 9.63 17.39 -39.76
CA GLY A 374 9.06 16.11 -39.33
C GLY A 374 8.34 16.21 -37.98
N ALA A 375 8.92 16.92 -37.01
CA ALA A 375 8.27 17.17 -35.72
C ALA A 375 6.99 18.03 -35.86
N PHE A 376 7.00 19.02 -36.75
CA PHE A 376 5.82 19.85 -37.05
C PHE A 376 4.67 19.07 -37.69
N LEU A 377 4.97 18.16 -38.63
CA LEU A 377 3.97 17.31 -39.26
C LEU A 377 3.36 16.31 -38.27
N ILE A 378 4.16 15.72 -37.38
CA ILE A 378 3.64 14.82 -36.34
C ILE A 378 2.78 15.59 -35.34
N GLY A 379 3.17 16.81 -34.95
CA GLY A 379 2.37 17.67 -34.07
C GLY A 379 0.98 18.04 -34.61
N ASN A 380 0.84 18.20 -35.93
CA ASN A 380 -0.45 18.51 -36.58
C ASN A 380 -1.34 17.27 -36.84
N VAL A 381 -0.81 16.06 -36.68
CA VAL A 381 -1.60 14.81 -36.80
C VAL A 381 -2.19 14.39 -35.45
N PHE A 382 -1.64 14.88 -34.34
CA PHE A 382 -2.04 14.53 -32.97
C PHE A 382 -2.77 15.64 -32.19
N ASN A 383 -2.90 16.83 -32.77
CA ASN A 383 -3.91 17.85 -32.37
C ASN A 383 -5.15 17.68 -33.25
#